data_AF-A0A378QMK1-F1
#
_entry.id   AF-A0A378QMK1-F1
#
_cell.length_a   1.000
_cell.length_b   1.000
_cell.length_c   1.000
_cell.angle_alpha   90.00
_cell.angle_beta   90.00
_cell.angle_gamma   90.00
#
_symmetry.space_group_name_H-M   'P 1'
#
loop_
_entity.id
_entity.type
_entity.pdbx_description
1 polymer ?
#
loop_
_entity_poly.entity_id
_entity_poly.type
_entity_poly.pdbx_seq_one_letter_code
_entity_poly.pdbx_strand_id
1 'polypeptide(L)'
;MACVIFQNYRPHKPLEVCTYCCVCEHNVELIYKLPVRELSTLTIYDYVNAVECGDKIALSDEILYFMPRMFEFLVEDEEIRMEFEDSLSECYLNLGVWSELELTVFKQFAKLFLKNKLCQYDDWHYVNVFGIIEMIFSSGLVEIIDELLEVLLKFLNNDVALINFCEYIYHTNYDSYCDIDCNCDDCQGLYGKISQWINYPHHKHIISQKILALTEKPIYQTLNDEYQYYIETVFDRLSK
;
A
#
# COMPACT_ATOMS: atom_id res chain seq x y z
N MET A 1 18.74 7.58 2.55
CA MET A 1 19.38 6.38 1.94
C MET A 1 18.90 6.18 0.51
N ALA A 2 17.58 6.20 0.25
CA ALA A 2 17.01 6.14 -1.10
C ALA A 2 17.62 7.19 -2.05
N CYS A 3 17.70 8.47 -1.65
CA CYS A 3 18.23 9.53 -2.51
C CYS A 3 19.67 9.29 -2.99
N VAL A 4 20.50 8.52 -2.28
CA VAL A 4 21.88 8.20 -2.69
C VAL A 4 21.91 7.07 -3.72
N ILE A 5 21.00 6.11 -3.61
CA ILE A 5 20.95 4.93 -4.47
C ILE A 5 20.39 5.30 -5.84
N PHE A 6 19.34 6.11 -5.88
CA PHE A 6 18.68 6.49 -7.14
C PHE A 6 19.23 7.77 -7.79
N GLN A 7 20.25 8.44 -7.22
CA GLN A 7 20.73 9.76 -7.68
C GLN A 7 21.22 9.80 -9.14
N ASN A 8 21.61 8.65 -9.70
CA ASN A 8 22.22 8.57 -11.02
C ASN A 8 21.20 8.27 -12.13
N TYR A 9 19.97 7.89 -11.80
CA TYR A 9 18.93 7.70 -12.79
C TYR A 9 18.55 9.03 -13.44
N ARG A 10 18.16 8.94 -14.71
CA ARG A 10 17.75 10.07 -15.55
C ARG A 10 16.47 9.67 -16.27
N PRO A 11 15.58 10.62 -16.55
CA PRO A 11 14.39 10.31 -17.34
C PRO A 11 14.82 9.85 -18.74
N HIS A 12 14.18 8.80 -19.25
CA HIS A 12 14.37 8.38 -20.64
C HIS A 12 13.95 9.46 -21.62
N LYS A 13 14.44 9.36 -22.86
CA LYS A 13 14.09 10.29 -23.93
C LYS A 13 13.87 9.51 -25.23
N PRO A 14 12.62 9.36 -25.71
CA PRO A 14 11.37 9.82 -25.09
C PRO A 14 11.00 9.01 -23.83
N LEU A 15 10.11 9.57 -22.97
CA LEU A 15 9.43 8.82 -21.90
C LEU A 15 8.43 7.82 -22.50
N GLU A 16 8.15 6.76 -21.76
CA GLU A 16 7.18 5.71 -22.09
C GLU A 16 5.72 6.14 -21.76
N VAL A 17 5.30 7.30 -22.27
CA VAL A 17 3.94 7.85 -22.04
C VAL A 17 3.27 8.35 -23.32
N CYS A 18 1.94 8.30 -23.35
CA CYS A 18 1.15 8.90 -24.42
C CYS A 18 1.01 10.43 -24.22
N THR A 19 1.75 11.21 -25.00
CA THR A 19 1.65 12.69 -24.97
C THR A 19 0.51 13.24 -25.83
N TYR A 20 -0.20 12.40 -26.58
CA TYR A 20 -1.31 12.85 -27.45
C TYR A 20 -2.58 13.18 -26.65
N CYS A 21 -2.87 12.42 -25.59
CA CYS A 21 -4.08 12.63 -24.78
C CYS A 21 -3.92 12.35 -23.29
N CYS A 22 -2.86 11.67 -22.84
CA CYS A 22 -2.75 11.19 -21.46
C CYS A 22 -1.86 12.09 -20.58
N VAL A 23 -0.79 12.67 -21.12
CA VAL A 23 0.08 13.61 -20.39
C VAL A 23 0.11 14.97 -21.08
N CYS A 24 0.06 16.04 -20.28
CA CYS A 24 0.38 17.37 -20.76
C CYS A 24 1.85 17.48 -21.22
N GLU A 25 2.10 17.89 -22.47
CA GLU A 25 3.46 18.09 -22.99
C GLU A 25 4.32 18.99 -22.07
N HIS A 26 3.70 19.98 -21.43
CA HIS A 26 4.38 20.83 -20.45
C HIS A 26 4.95 20.03 -19.26
N ASN A 27 4.22 19.05 -18.75
CA ASN A 27 4.67 18.22 -17.63
C ASN A 27 5.80 17.27 -18.06
N VAL A 28 5.76 16.74 -19.28
CA VAL A 28 6.89 15.99 -19.86
C VAL A 28 8.14 16.87 -19.98
N GLU A 29 8.00 18.11 -20.43
CA GLU A 29 9.13 19.04 -20.48
C GLU A 29 9.72 19.33 -19.10
N LEU A 30 8.88 19.46 -18.06
CA LEU A 30 9.33 19.66 -16.68
C LEU A 30 10.14 18.46 -16.19
N ILE A 31 9.69 17.23 -16.47
CA ILE A 31 10.42 15.98 -16.14
C ILE A 31 11.84 15.99 -16.72
N TYR A 32 12.02 16.49 -17.94
CA TYR A 32 13.34 16.56 -18.57
C TYR A 32 14.24 17.70 -18.09
N LYS A 33 13.67 18.77 -17.52
CA LYS A 33 14.37 20.01 -17.18
C LYS A 33 14.70 20.12 -15.69
N LEU A 34 13.83 19.60 -14.83
CA LEU A 34 13.95 19.72 -13.38
C LEU A 34 14.65 18.49 -12.77
N PRO A 35 15.45 18.68 -11.70
CA PRO A 35 15.85 17.58 -10.83
C PRO A 35 14.62 16.88 -10.23
N VAL A 36 14.68 15.55 -10.03
CA VAL A 36 13.53 14.77 -9.50
C VAL A 36 12.93 15.34 -8.21
N ARG A 37 13.78 15.84 -7.31
CA ARG A 37 13.35 16.45 -6.02
C ARG A 37 12.52 17.73 -6.17
N GLU A 38 12.56 18.35 -7.35
CA GLU A 38 11.85 19.60 -7.67
C GLU A 38 10.58 19.32 -8.48
N LEU A 39 10.29 18.04 -8.79
CA LEU A 39 9.03 17.65 -9.40
C LEU A 39 7.88 17.77 -8.40
N SER A 40 6.76 18.30 -8.89
CA SER A 40 5.52 18.42 -8.13
C SER A 40 4.74 17.10 -8.11
N THR A 41 3.84 16.95 -7.13
CA THR A 41 2.91 15.81 -7.06
C THR A 41 2.14 15.66 -8.37
N LEU A 42 1.60 16.75 -8.91
CA LEU A 42 0.85 16.76 -10.16
C LEU A 42 1.67 16.28 -11.36
N THR A 43 2.97 16.62 -11.41
CA THR A 43 3.84 16.17 -12.50
C THR A 43 4.08 14.65 -12.47
N ILE A 44 4.24 14.08 -11.27
CA ILE A 44 4.38 12.62 -11.11
C ILE A 44 3.03 11.93 -11.33
N TYR A 45 1.93 12.50 -10.81
CA TYR A 45 0.57 12.01 -11.00
C TYR A 45 0.23 11.87 -12.49
N ASP A 46 0.43 12.93 -13.27
CA ASP A 46 0.16 12.90 -14.71
C ASP A 46 0.99 11.83 -15.42
N TYR A 47 2.25 11.64 -15.01
CA TYR A 47 3.11 10.60 -15.57
C TYR A 47 2.56 9.21 -15.25
N VAL A 48 2.39 8.85 -13.97
CA VAL A 48 2.03 7.47 -13.58
C VAL A 48 0.63 7.07 -14.04
N ASN A 49 -0.30 8.02 -14.21
CA ASN A 49 -1.63 7.71 -14.74
C ASN A 49 -1.66 7.60 -16.28
N ALA A 50 -0.56 7.88 -16.98
CA ALA A 50 -0.52 7.87 -18.45
C ALA A 50 0.27 6.72 -19.09
N VAL A 51 0.88 5.86 -18.26
CA VAL A 51 1.76 4.74 -18.65
C VAL A 51 1.01 3.45 -19.04
N GLU A 52 -0.25 3.52 -19.45
CA GLU A 52 -1.12 2.33 -19.61
C GLU A 52 -0.74 1.36 -20.75
N CYS A 53 0.21 1.70 -21.63
CA CYS A 53 0.49 0.93 -22.85
C CYS A 53 2.00 0.70 -23.13
N GLY A 54 2.89 1.02 -22.20
CA GLY A 54 4.34 0.90 -22.38
C GLY A 54 4.87 -0.53 -22.23
N ASP A 55 6.10 -0.76 -22.71
CA ASP A 55 6.83 -1.99 -22.38
C ASP A 55 7.15 -2.03 -20.88
N LYS A 56 6.79 -3.12 -20.20
CA LYS A 56 6.91 -3.20 -18.73
C LYS A 56 8.35 -3.10 -18.23
N ILE A 57 9.33 -3.59 -19.00
CA ILE A 57 10.74 -3.47 -18.63
C ILE A 57 11.19 -2.02 -18.75
N ALA A 58 10.82 -1.34 -19.86
CA ALA A 58 11.12 0.07 -20.05
C ALA A 58 10.47 0.95 -18.97
N LEU A 59 9.21 0.70 -18.62
CA LEU A 59 8.51 1.39 -17.54
C LEU A 59 9.18 1.16 -16.17
N SER A 60 9.56 -0.08 -15.87
CA SER A 60 10.27 -0.45 -14.64
C SER A 60 11.65 0.21 -14.52
N ASP A 61 12.35 0.42 -15.64
CA ASP A 61 13.63 1.14 -15.66
C ASP A 61 13.41 2.65 -15.52
N GLU A 62 12.38 3.20 -16.17
CA GLU A 62 12.04 4.62 -16.12
C GLU A 62 11.59 5.06 -14.73
N ILE A 63 10.81 4.24 -14.02
CA ILE A 63 10.29 4.57 -12.68
C ILE A 63 11.40 4.75 -11.64
N LEU A 64 12.57 4.12 -11.82
CA LEU A 64 13.75 4.26 -10.94
C LEU A 64 14.16 5.72 -10.77
N TYR A 65 13.97 6.56 -11.80
CA TYR A 65 14.20 7.99 -11.72
C TYR A 65 13.27 8.69 -10.70
N PHE A 66 11.99 8.32 -10.68
CA PHE A 66 10.96 8.97 -9.87
C PHE A 66 10.92 8.47 -8.41
N MET A 67 11.47 7.28 -8.13
CA MET A 67 11.34 6.60 -6.85
C MET A 67 11.65 7.43 -5.59
N PRO A 68 12.73 8.23 -5.52
CA PRO A 68 12.99 9.03 -4.33
C PRO A 68 11.85 9.98 -4.01
N ARG A 69 11.28 10.62 -5.04
CA ARG A 69 10.23 11.62 -4.88
C ARG A 69 8.87 10.97 -4.64
N MET A 70 8.60 9.83 -5.26
CA MET A 70 7.41 9.02 -4.96
C MET A 70 7.39 8.55 -3.50
N PHE A 71 8.52 8.08 -2.95
CA PHE A 71 8.60 7.71 -1.54
C PHE A 71 8.38 8.89 -0.59
N GLU A 72 8.88 10.07 -0.91
CA GLU A 72 8.62 11.30 -0.15
C GLU A 72 7.12 11.61 -0.15
N PHE A 73 6.49 11.63 -1.33
CA PHE A 73 5.06 11.91 -1.47
C PHE A 73 4.17 10.91 -0.74
N LEU A 74 4.46 9.61 -0.82
CA LEU A 74 3.70 8.60 -0.08
C LEU A 74 3.77 8.83 1.44
N VAL A 75 4.93 9.24 1.97
CA VAL A 75 5.08 9.56 3.40
C VAL A 75 4.33 10.83 3.77
N GLU A 76 4.27 11.80 2.86
CA GLU A 76 3.56 13.08 3.00
C GLU A 76 2.04 12.99 2.76
N ASP A 77 1.50 11.79 2.49
CA ASP A 77 0.08 11.57 2.17
C ASP A 77 -0.39 12.30 0.90
N GLU A 78 0.54 12.55 -0.02
CA GLU A 78 0.26 13.17 -1.31
C GLU A 78 -0.31 12.14 -2.30
N GLU A 79 -1.37 12.54 -3.02
CA GLU A 79 -2.02 11.70 -4.02
C GLU A 79 -1.19 11.66 -5.30
N ILE A 80 -0.38 10.61 -5.46
CA ILE A 80 0.45 10.41 -6.66
C ILE A 80 -0.23 9.56 -7.73
N ARG A 81 -1.37 8.93 -7.45
CA ARG A 81 -2.17 8.16 -8.42
C ARG A 81 -3.65 8.25 -8.06
N MET A 82 -4.52 8.05 -9.06
CA MET A 82 -5.97 7.98 -8.87
C MET A 82 -6.38 6.91 -7.86
N GLU A 83 -5.84 5.71 -7.97
CA GLU A 83 -6.06 4.62 -7.02
C GLU A 83 -4.81 4.44 -6.17
N PHE A 84 -4.95 4.57 -4.84
CA PHE A 84 -3.82 4.54 -3.91
C PHE A 84 -3.07 3.21 -3.98
N GLU A 85 -3.82 2.12 -4.09
CA GLU A 85 -3.36 0.73 -4.16
C GLU A 85 -2.54 0.44 -5.41
N ASP A 86 -2.60 1.29 -6.43
CA ASP A 86 -1.82 1.13 -7.65
C ASP A 86 -0.64 2.11 -7.72
N SER A 87 -0.39 2.92 -6.67
CA SER A 87 0.63 3.99 -6.69
C SER A 87 2.06 3.54 -7.05
N LEU A 88 2.35 2.24 -6.94
CA LEU A 88 3.65 1.64 -7.24
C LEU A 88 3.59 0.55 -8.32
N SER A 89 2.50 0.40 -9.08
CA SER A 89 2.30 -0.71 -10.02
C SER A 89 3.31 -0.76 -11.17
N GLU A 90 3.89 0.37 -11.56
CA GLU A 90 4.89 0.47 -12.63
C GLU A 90 6.29 0.07 -12.17
N CYS A 91 6.48 -0.24 -10.89
CA CYS A 91 7.77 -0.71 -10.39
C CYS A 91 8.17 -2.05 -11.02
N TYR A 92 7.20 -2.95 -11.22
CA TYR A 92 7.42 -4.30 -11.77
C TYR A 92 8.68 -4.99 -11.22
N LEU A 93 8.86 -4.99 -9.89
CA LEU A 93 10.08 -5.41 -9.20
C LEU A 93 10.51 -6.86 -9.50
N ASN A 94 9.60 -7.68 -9.99
CA ASN A 94 9.81 -9.07 -10.37
C ASN A 94 10.45 -9.27 -11.76
N LEU A 95 10.66 -8.21 -12.55
CA LEU A 95 11.20 -8.31 -13.91
C LEU A 95 12.74 -8.32 -13.98
N GLY A 96 13.43 -8.18 -12.85
CA GLY A 96 14.90 -8.23 -12.80
C GLY A 96 15.61 -6.96 -13.29
N VAL A 97 14.87 -5.85 -13.43
CA VAL A 97 15.42 -4.52 -13.74
C VAL A 97 16.14 -3.91 -12.53
N TRP A 98 15.59 -4.14 -11.34
CA TRP A 98 16.06 -3.56 -10.10
C TRP A 98 17.26 -4.34 -9.52
N SER A 99 18.27 -3.62 -9.06
CA SER A 99 19.41 -4.21 -8.37
C SER A 99 19.02 -4.72 -6.97
N GLU A 100 19.82 -5.64 -6.42
CA GLU A 100 19.62 -6.17 -5.07
C GLU A 100 19.60 -5.07 -4.00
N LEU A 101 20.40 -4.01 -4.18
CA LEU A 101 20.45 -2.89 -3.25
C LEU A 101 19.16 -2.06 -3.29
N GLU A 102 18.61 -1.80 -4.47
CA GLU A 102 17.36 -1.06 -4.63
C GLU A 102 16.18 -1.84 -4.08
N LEU A 103 16.11 -3.15 -4.37
CA LEU A 103 15.11 -4.04 -3.78
C LEU A 103 15.20 -4.07 -2.25
N THR A 104 16.41 -4.05 -1.70
CA THR A 104 16.61 -3.99 -0.24
C THR A 104 16.04 -2.69 0.35
N VAL A 105 16.26 -1.57 -0.31
CA VAL A 105 15.70 -0.28 0.13
C VAL A 105 14.19 -0.23 -0.01
N PHE A 106 13.64 -0.76 -1.11
CA PHE A 106 12.20 -0.84 -1.30
C PHE A 106 11.54 -1.71 -0.22
N LYS A 107 12.11 -2.89 0.07
CA LYS A 107 11.66 -3.77 1.16
C LYS A 107 11.68 -3.07 2.52
N GLN A 108 12.73 -2.29 2.79
CA GLN A 108 12.83 -1.53 4.04
C GLN A 108 11.80 -0.41 4.08
N PHE A 109 11.59 0.31 2.97
CA PHE A 109 10.56 1.33 2.83
C PHE A 109 9.18 0.73 3.11
N ALA A 110 8.79 -0.36 2.42
CA ALA A 110 7.50 -1.02 2.58
C ALA A 110 7.18 -1.33 4.06
N LYS A 111 8.15 -1.90 4.80
CA LYS A 111 7.99 -2.22 6.23
C LYS A 111 7.87 -0.97 7.09
N LEU A 112 8.69 0.05 6.84
CA LEU A 112 8.68 1.29 7.63
C LEU A 112 7.42 2.11 7.34
N PHE A 113 7.00 2.16 6.09
CA PHE A 113 5.80 2.85 5.63
C PHE A 113 4.54 2.23 6.25
N LEU A 114 4.39 0.90 6.18
CA LEU A 114 3.29 0.19 6.83
C LEU A 114 3.24 0.49 8.33
N LYS A 115 4.37 0.40 9.02
CA LYS A 115 4.44 0.71 10.47
C LYS A 115 4.09 2.17 10.78
N ASN A 116 4.55 3.10 9.95
CA ASN A 116 4.23 4.52 10.11
C ASN A 116 2.72 4.74 10.00
N LYS A 117 2.10 4.22 8.93
CA LYS A 117 0.66 4.35 8.66
C LYS A 117 -0.20 3.69 9.74
N LEU A 118 0.22 2.53 10.25
CA LEU A 118 -0.48 1.85 11.35
C LEU A 118 -0.46 2.63 12.68
N CYS A 119 0.46 3.57 12.85
CA CYS A 119 0.61 4.33 14.10
C CYS A 119 0.23 5.82 13.97
N GLN A 120 -0.16 6.28 12.78
CA GLN A 120 -0.65 7.65 12.61
C GLN A 120 -2.03 7.78 13.25
N TYR A 121 -2.14 8.72 14.18
CA TYR A 121 -3.36 9.10 14.87
C TYR A 121 -3.71 10.52 14.44
N ASP A 122 -4.20 10.67 13.21
CA ASP A 122 -4.70 11.94 12.72
C ASP A 122 -6.19 11.80 12.43
N ASP A 123 -6.99 12.55 13.20
CA ASP A 123 -8.43 12.79 13.09
C ASP A 123 -9.25 11.74 12.31
N TRP A 124 -9.19 10.48 12.75
CA TRP A 124 -10.06 9.40 12.27
C TRP A 124 -10.03 9.23 10.74
N HIS A 125 -8.87 9.46 10.11
CA HIS A 125 -8.70 9.17 8.69
C HIS A 125 -8.61 7.66 8.49
N TYR A 126 -9.46 7.14 7.61
CA TYR A 126 -9.50 5.73 7.22
C TYR A 126 -8.12 5.27 6.77
N VAL A 127 -7.48 4.40 7.56
CA VAL A 127 -6.20 3.78 7.18
C VAL A 127 -6.51 2.51 6.39
N ASN A 128 -6.36 2.59 5.07
CA ASN A 128 -6.45 1.41 4.21
C ASN A 128 -5.21 0.51 4.36
N VAL A 129 -5.13 -0.24 5.47
CA VAL A 129 -3.98 -1.09 5.79
C VAL A 129 -3.72 -2.15 4.73
N PHE A 130 -4.77 -2.76 4.18
CA PHE A 130 -4.61 -3.77 3.14
C PHE A 130 -4.36 -3.13 1.78
N GLY A 131 -4.83 -1.90 1.55
CA GLY A 131 -4.48 -1.11 0.37
C GLY A 131 -2.99 -0.76 0.33
N ILE A 132 -2.34 -0.55 1.48
CA ILE A 132 -0.86 -0.45 1.55
C ILE A 132 -0.22 -1.77 1.13
N ILE A 133 -0.73 -2.90 1.63
CA ILE A 133 -0.21 -4.23 1.27
C ILE A 133 -0.44 -4.50 -0.23
N GLU A 134 -1.57 -4.05 -0.78
CA GLU A 134 -1.91 -4.11 -2.19
C GLU A 134 -0.97 -3.26 -3.05
N MET A 135 -0.70 -2.02 -2.66
CA MET A 135 0.32 -1.18 -3.29
C MET A 135 1.69 -1.86 -3.37
N ILE A 136 2.11 -2.55 -2.31
CA ILE A 136 3.36 -3.30 -2.34
C ILE A 136 3.26 -4.55 -3.22
N PHE A 137 2.13 -5.26 -3.20
CA PHE A 137 1.89 -6.41 -4.07
C PHE A 137 1.88 -6.02 -5.56
N SER A 138 1.14 -4.98 -5.92
CA SER A 138 1.02 -4.42 -7.27
C SER A 138 2.36 -3.93 -7.81
N SER A 139 3.29 -3.51 -6.95
CA SER A 139 4.67 -3.20 -7.36
C SER A 139 5.47 -4.40 -7.88
N GLY A 140 5.00 -5.63 -7.65
CA GLY A 140 5.70 -6.88 -7.99
C GLY A 140 6.51 -7.46 -6.83
N LEU A 141 6.49 -6.85 -5.64
CA LEU A 141 7.21 -7.32 -4.44
C LEU A 141 6.46 -8.40 -3.66
N VAL A 142 6.09 -9.50 -4.33
CA VAL A 142 5.18 -10.50 -3.78
C VAL A 142 5.78 -11.28 -2.60
N GLU A 143 7.10 -11.43 -2.55
CA GLU A 143 7.77 -12.28 -1.56
C GLU A 143 7.76 -11.74 -0.13
N ILE A 144 7.49 -10.44 0.08
CA ILE A 144 7.48 -9.81 1.40
C ILE A 144 6.10 -9.84 2.07
N ILE A 145 5.05 -10.24 1.34
CA ILE A 145 3.67 -10.09 1.81
C ILE A 145 3.41 -10.82 3.14
N ASP A 146 3.97 -12.04 3.32
CA ASP A 146 3.85 -12.75 4.60
C ASP A 146 4.51 -11.97 5.75
N GLU A 147 5.66 -11.36 5.49
CA GLU A 147 6.34 -10.55 6.49
C GLU A 147 5.56 -9.28 6.84
N LEU A 148 4.90 -8.65 5.86
CA LEU A 148 4.03 -7.49 6.11
C LEU A 148 2.80 -7.86 6.93
N LEU A 149 2.18 -9.01 6.65
CA LEU A 149 1.06 -9.53 7.44
C LEU A 149 1.48 -9.87 8.89
N GLU A 150 2.69 -10.40 9.09
CA GLU A 150 3.26 -10.61 10.43
C GLU A 150 3.57 -9.28 11.16
N VAL A 151 4.02 -8.26 10.43
CA VAL A 151 4.17 -6.90 10.97
C VAL A 151 2.81 -6.36 11.40
N LEU A 152 1.78 -6.48 10.56
CA LEU A 152 0.41 -6.10 10.89
C LEU A 152 -0.05 -6.78 12.18
N LEU A 153 0.04 -8.11 12.27
CA LEU A 153 -0.39 -8.87 13.46
C LEU A 153 0.24 -8.34 14.75
N LYS A 154 1.54 -8.03 14.71
CA LYS A 154 2.29 -7.50 15.86
C LYS A 154 1.83 -6.09 16.22
N PHE A 155 1.56 -5.26 15.24
CA PHE A 155 1.16 -3.86 15.42
C PHE A 155 -0.29 -3.71 15.90
N LEU A 156 -1.16 -4.71 15.70
CA LEU A 156 -2.50 -4.75 16.32
C LEU A 156 -2.48 -4.77 17.87
N ASN A 157 -1.30 -4.78 18.52
CA ASN A 157 -1.19 -4.50 19.95
C ASN A 157 -1.37 -3.01 20.31
N ASN A 158 -1.29 -2.12 19.31
CA ASN A 158 -1.62 -0.71 19.46
C ASN A 158 -3.14 -0.54 19.31
N ASP A 159 -3.76 0.19 20.23
CA ASP A 159 -5.21 0.33 20.29
C ASP A 159 -5.79 1.05 19.06
N VAL A 160 -5.11 2.09 18.58
CA VAL A 160 -5.50 2.84 17.36
C VAL A 160 -5.42 1.92 16.14
N ALA A 161 -4.31 1.20 16.00
CA ALA A 161 -4.12 0.27 14.89
C ALA A 161 -5.20 -0.82 14.87
N LEU A 162 -5.61 -1.30 16.04
CA LEU A 162 -6.66 -2.30 16.17
C LEU A 162 -8.05 -1.74 15.82
N ILE A 163 -8.35 -0.52 16.24
CA ILE A 163 -9.62 0.17 15.90
C ILE A 163 -9.72 0.35 14.36
N ASN A 164 -8.68 0.88 13.73
CA ASN A 164 -8.64 1.09 12.27
C ASN A 164 -8.73 -0.24 11.50
N PHE A 165 -8.09 -1.29 12.03
CA PHE A 165 -8.23 -2.63 11.46
C PHE A 165 -9.67 -3.14 11.53
N CYS A 166 -10.37 -2.97 12.66
CA CYS A 166 -11.76 -3.38 12.80
C CYS A 166 -12.69 -2.58 11.87
N GLU A 167 -12.50 -1.27 11.75
CA GLU A 167 -13.23 -0.43 10.80
C GLU A 167 -13.03 -0.94 9.35
N TYR A 168 -11.78 -1.19 8.95
CA TYR A 168 -11.48 -1.72 7.62
C TYR A 168 -12.19 -3.06 7.37
N ILE A 169 -12.00 -4.04 8.25
CA ILE A 169 -12.61 -5.38 8.11
C ILE A 169 -14.14 -5.32 8.11
N TYR A 170 -14.73 -4.32 8.78
CA TYR A 170 -16.16 -4.09 8.74
C TYR A 170 -16.62 -3.59 7.36
N HIS A 171 -15.93 -2.57 6.81
CA HIS A 171 -16.31 -1.90 5.56
C HIS A 171 -15.96 -2.67 4.30
N THR A 172 -14.79 -3.31 4.27
CA THR A 172 -14.52 -4.28 3.22
C THR A 172 -15.42 -5.46 3.49
N ASN A 173 -16.40 -5.66 2.61
CA ASN A 173 -17.32 -6.78 2.68
C ASN A 173 -16.48 -8.03 2.94
N TYR A 174 -16.49 -8.57 4.17
CA TYR A 174 -15.68 -9.73 4.52
C TYR A 174 -15.98 -10.88 3.53
N ASP A 175 -17.19 -10.92 3.00
CA ASP A 175 -17.63 -11.81 1.91
C ASP A 175 -16.80 -11.67 0.62
N SER A 176 -16.26 -10.50 0.26
CA SER A 176 -15.34 -10.39 -0.89
C SER A 176 -13.99 -11.08 -0.65
N TYR A 177 -13.59 -11.24 0.62
CA TYR A 177 -12.43 -12.04 1.00
C TYR A 177 -12.83 -13.49 1.36
N CYS A 178 -14.06 -13.74 1.81
CA CYS A 178 -14.49 -15.02 2.42
C CYS A 178 -15.50 -15.85 1.62
N ASP A 179 -16.09 -15.32 0.56
CA ASP A 179 -16.69 -16.12 -0.52
C ASP A 179 -15.63 -16.69 -1.47
N ILE A 180 -14.37 -16.75 -1.01
CA ILE A 180 -13.30 -17.45 -1.70
C ILE A 180 -13.40 -18.97 -1.48
N ASP A 181 -14.55 -19.52 -1.87
CA ASP A 181 -14.70 -20.89 -2.38
C ASP A 181 -14.66 -20.87 -3.93
N CYS A 182 -14.10 -19.79 -4.50
CA CYS A 182 -13.87 -19.61 -5.92
C CYS A 182 -12.57 -20.29 -6.35
N ASN A 183 -12.69 -21.32 -7.16
CA ASN A 183 -11.67 -21.71 -8.13
C ASN A 183 -11.48 -20.64 -9.24
N CYS A 184 -11.48 -19.33 -8.91
CA CYS A 184 -11.11 -18.28 -9.86
C CYS A 184 -9.68 -17.79 -9.60
N ASP A 185 -9.03 -17.27 -10.63
CA ASP A 185 -7.61 -16.88 -10.59
C ASP A 185 -7.33 -15.79 -9.51
N ASP A 186 -8.33 -14.98 -9.13
CA ASP A 186 -8.24 -13.98 -8.04
C ASP A 186 -8.02 -14.61 -6.66
N CYS A 187 -8.42 -15.88 -6.51
CA CYS A 187 -8.36 -16.64 -5.25
C CYS A 187 -6.96 -17.25 -5.03
N GLN A 188 -6.06 -17.12 -6.02
CA GLN A 188 -4.62 -17.41 -5.91
C GLN A 188 -3.76 -16.14 -5.74
N GLY A 189 -4.36 -14.95 -5.75
CA GLY A 189 -3.68 -13.67 -5.61
C GLY A 189 -3.56 -13.16 -4.17
N LEU A 190 -3.35 -11.85 -4.04
CA LEU A 190 -3.23 -11.19 -2.73
C LEU A 190 -4.46 -11.38 -1.84
N TYR A 191 -5.65 -11.21 -2.42
CA TYR A 191 -6.92 -11.28 -1.69
C TYR A 191 -7.17 -12.66 -1.07
N GLY A 192 -6.88 -13.74 -1.80
CA GLY A 192 -6.90 -15.11 -1.27
C GLY A 192 -5.91 -15.29 -0.11
N LYS A 193 -4.71 -14.72 -0.22
CA LYS A 193 -3.69 -14.76 0.84
C LYS A 193 -4.10 -14.01 2.09
N ILE A 194 -4.66 -12.79 1.95
CA ILE A 194 -5.21 -12.01 3.06
C ILE A 194 -6.35 -12.78 3.73
N SER A 195 -7.26 -13.34 2.94
CA SER A 195 -8.38 -14.13 3.45
C SER A 195 -7.92 -15.33 4.26
N GLN A 196 -6.98 -16.12 3.74
CA GLN A 196 -6.40 -17.27 4.45
C GLN A 196 -5.70 -16.82 5.73
N TRP A 197 -4.99 -15.70 5.69
CA TRP A 197 -4.32 -15.15 6.86
C TRP A 197 -5.32 -14.71 7.94
N ILE A 198 -6.39 -13.99 7.59
CA ILE A 198 -7.42 -13.56 8.56
C ILE A 198 -8.15 -14.79 9.13
N ASN A 199 -8.46 -15.78 8.28
CA ASN A 199 -9.19 -16.98 8.68
C ASN A 199 -8.33 -18.04 9.38
N TYR A 200 -7.02 -17.86 9.45
CA TYR A 200 -6.15 -18.81 10.12
C TYR A 200 -6.51 -18.87 11.63
N PRO A 201 -6.81 -20.06 12.20
CA PRO A 201 -7.36 -20.16 13.56
C PRO A 201 -6.52 -19.47 14.63
N HIS A 202 -5.19 -19.52 14.49
CA HIS A 202 -4.27 -18.86 15.41
C HIS A 202 -4.37 -17.32 15.32
N HIS A 203 -4.50 -16.76 14.11
CA HIS A 203 -4.63 -15.31 13.93
C HIS A 203 -5.99 -14.81 14.42
N LYS A 204 -7.08 -15.52 14.08
CA LYS A 204 -8.42 -15.26 14.64
C LYS A 204 -8.37 -15.20 16.16
N HIS A 205 -7.79 -16.23 16.80
CA HIS A 205 -7.67 -16.27 18.25
C HIS A 205 -6.89 -15.08 18.81
N ILE A 206 -5.72 -14.76 18.25
CA ILE A 206 -4.92 -13.61 18.68
C ILE A 206 -5.70 -12.30 18.54
N ILE A 207 -6.34 -12.07 17.40
CA ILE A 207 -7.04 -10.82 17.12
C ILE A 207 -8.28 -10.69 18.02
N SER A 208 -9.08 -11.74 18.17
CA SER A 208 -10.23 -11.73 19.09
C SER A 208 -9.83 -11.44 20.53
N GLN A 209 -8.71 -12.00 21.02
CA GLN A 209 -8.21 -11.70 22.37
C GLN A 209 -7.81 -10.22 22.51
N LYS A 210 -7.20 -9.64 21.47
CA LYS A 210 -6.84 -8.21 21.48
C LYS A 210 -8.08 -7.32 21.46
N ILE A 211 -9.09 -7.66 20.68
CA ILE A 211 -10.36 -6.93 20.65
C ILE A 211 -11.04 -7.00 22.03
N LEU A 212 -11.09 -8.17 22.65
CA LEU A 212 -11.65 -8.31 24.00
C LEU A 212 -10.87 -7.44 25.02
N ALA A 213 -9.54 -7.42 24.95
CA ALA A 213 -8.75 -6.55 25.81
C ALA A 213 -8.97 -5.05 25.52
N LEU A 214 -9.30 -4.67 24.28
CA LEU A 214 -9.61 -3.30 23.91
C LEU A 214 -10.92 -2.81 24.55
N THR A 215 -11.96 -3.65 24.60
CA THR A 215 -13.28 -3.25 25.16
C THR A 215 -13.22 -2.93 26.66
N GLU A 216 -12.22 -3.45 27.36
CA GLU A 216 -11.94 -3.16 28.78
C GLU A 216 -11.18 -1.83 29.00
N LYS A 217 -10.63 -1.21 27.94
CA LYS A 217 -9.81 0.00 28.06
C LYS A 217 -10.65 1.29 28.02
N PRO A 218 -10.18 2.38 28.67
CA PRO A 218 -10.87 3.67 28.64
C PRO A 218 -11.10 4.23 27.22
N ILE A 219 -10.17 3.98 26.29
CA ILE A 219 -10.27 4.46 24.91
C ILE A 219 -11.54 3.94 24.20
N TYR A 220 -11.94 2.68 24.46
CA TYR A 220 -13.14 2.10 23.86
C TYR A 220 -14.41 2.87 24.25
N GLN A 221 -14.49 3.30 25.50
CA GLN A 221 -15.62 4.06 26.03
C GLN A 221 -15.69 5.50 25.48
N THR A 222 -14.62 5.98 24.85
CA THR A 222 -14.59 7.30 24.18
C THR A 222 -14.92 7.23 22.70
N LEU A 223 -15.02 6.03 22.13
CA LEU A 223 -15.44 5.82 20.74
C LEU A 223 -16.91 6.17 20.56
N ASN A 224 -17.28 6.60 19.36
CA ASN A 224 -18.68 6.74 18.98
C ASN A 224 -19.34 5.36 18.79
N ASP A 225 -20.67 5.35 18.70
CA ASP A 225 -21.45 4.12 18.56
C ASP A 225 -21.09 3.34 17.29
N GLU A 226 -20.66 4.01 16.22
CA GLU A 226 -20.28 3.37 14.94
C GLU A 226 -19.00 2.53 15.10
N TYR A 227 -17.94 3.09 15.69
CA TYR A 227 -16.70 2.37 15.92
C TYR A 227 -16.87 1.21 16.92
N GLN A 228 -17.67 1.40 17.97
CA GLN A 228 -18.00 0.30 18.89
C GLN A 228 -18.72 -0.83 18.13
N TYR A 229 -19.69 -0.47 17.29
CA TYR A 229 -20.41 -1.44 16.46
C TYR A 229 -19.49 -2.19 15.47
N TYR A 230 -18.53 -1.52 14.84
CA TYR A 230 -17.54 -2.16 13.96
C TYR A 230 -16.72 -3.19 14.72
N ILE A 231 -16.20 -2.81 15.90
CA ILE A 231 -15.36 -3.67 16.74
C ILE A 231 -16.15 -4.92 17.19
N GLU A 232 -17.37 -4.73 17.69
CA GLU A 232 -18.24 -5.83 18.12
C GLU A 232 -18.58 -6.78 16.97
N THR A 233 -18.93 -6.22 15.81
CA THR A 233 -19.23 -7.00 14.60
C THR A 233 -18.02 -7.83 14.15
N VAL A 234 -16.82 -7.25 14.15
CA VAL A 234 -15.58 -7.96 13.79
C VAL A 234 -15.25 -9.03 14.83
N PHE A 235 -15.43 -8.75 16.12
CA PHE A 235 -15.22 -9.74 17.18
C PHE A 235 -16.11 -10.97 17.01
N ASP A 236 -17.41 -10.77 16.78
CA ASP A 236 -18.39 -11.84 16.58
C ASP A 236 -18.07 -12.68 15.33
N ARG A 237 -17.51 -12.04 14.29
CA ARG A 237 -17.07 -12.73 13.06
C ARG A 237 -15.82 -13.58 13.30
N LEU A 238 -14.80 -13.04 13.97
CA LEU A 238 -13.53 -13.74 14.20
C LEU A 238 -13.63 -14.84 15.26
N SER A 239 -14.63 -14.75 16.14
CA SER A 239 -14.85 -15.73 17.23
C SER A 239 -15.63 -16.98 16.82
N LYS A 240 -16.07 -17.05 15.55
CA LYS A 240 -16.65 -18.25 14.91
C LYS A 240 -15.58 -19.08 14.22
#